data_AF-A0A3E0DW59-F1
#
_entry.id   AF-A0A3E0DW59-F1
#
_cell.length_a   1.000
_cell.length_b   1.000
_cell.length_c   1.000
_cell.angle_alpha   90.00
_cell.angle_beta   90.00
_cell.angle_gamma   90.00
#
_symmetry.space_group_name_H-M   'P 1'
#
loop_
_entity.id
_entity.type
_entity.pdbx_description
1 polymer ?
#
loop_
_entity_poly.entity_id
_entity_poly.type
_entity_poly.pdbx_seq_one_letter_code
_entity_poly.pdbx_strand_id
1 'polypeptide(L)'
;MKVMKKVKILLFGIIGLMTLSCSIGDENAKIISIYEGSWSGTYTGTKDNGDWELQVDKEGNITGITKSYVNEGISKVEGSVYSNGDLYVSSGTTSGGSVFIGEMSGNIVKGSWVNEVEDFSGEWTGNKLSK
;
A
#
# COMPACT_ATOMS: atom_id res chain seq x y z
N MET A 1 -45.07 -6.41 51.82
CA MET A 1 -45.04 -7.71 52.53
C MET A 1 -44.95 -8.84 51.51
N LYS A 2 -44.27 -9.94 51.85
CA LYS A 2 -43.96 -11.16 51.07
C LYS A 2 -42.74 -11.08 50.13
N VAL A 3 -41.78 -12.00 50.09
CA VAL A 3 -41.25 -13.05 50.99
C VAL A 3 -39.83 -13.31 50.44
N MET A 4 -38.81 -13.35 51.30
CA MET A 4 -37.48 -13.87 50.95
C MET A 4 -37.55 -15.39 50.74
N LYS A 5 -37.03 -15.93 49.63
CA LYS A 5 -36.71 -17.36 49.53
C LYS A 5 -35.20 -17.56 49.45
N LYS A 6 -34.76 -18.47 50.32
CA LYS A 6 -33.38 -18.79 50.71
C LYS A 6 -32.72 -19.79 49.75
N VAL A 7 -31.41 -19.61 49.57
CA VAL A 7 -30.34 -20.64 49.58
C VAL A 7 -30.19 -21.54 48.35
N LYS A 8 -28.99 -21.55 47.74
CA LYS A 8 -27.97 -22.62 47.87
C LYS A 8 -26.62 -22.16 47.32
N ILE A 9 -25.63 -22.20 48.20
CA ILE A 9 -24.19 -22.17 47.90
C ILE A 9 -23.85 -23.43 47.09
N LEU A 10 -23.14 -23.27 45.97
CA LEU A 10 -22.36 -24.36 45.39
C LEU A 10 -20.92 -23.90 45.21
N LEU A 11 -20.08 -24.55 46.02
CA LEU A 11 -18.63 -24.55 46.03
C LEU A 11 -18.11 -25.25 44.76
N PHE A 12 -17.10 -24.72 44.07
CA PHE A 12 -15.92 -25.44 43.54
C PHE A 12 -15.17 -24.57 42.51
N GLY A 13 -13.83 -24.56 42.61
CA GLY A 13 -12.96 -24.30 41.45
C GLY A 13 -12.01 -23.11 41.56
N ILE A 14 -11.03 -23.17 42.46
CA ILE A 14 -9.73 -22.53 42.21
C ILE A 14 -9.07 -23.33 41.11
N ILE A 15 -8.86 -22.76 39.93
CA ILE A 15 -7.77 -23.10 39.00
C ILE A 15 -7.34 -21.78 38.37
N GLY A 16 -6.11 -21.38 38.68
CA GLY A 16 -5.49 -20.17 38.16
C GLY A 16 -5.44 -20.22 36.63
N LEU A 17 -5.97 -19.17 35.99
CA LEU A 17 -5.57 -18.86 34.64
C LEU A 17 -4.17 -18.26 34.72
N MET A 18 -3.20 -19.12 34.42
CA MET A 18 -1.88 -18.69 33.98
C MET A 18 -2.06 -17.66 32.88
N THR A 19 -1.39 -16.53 33.07
CA THR A 19 -1.23 -15.47 32.08
C THR A 19 -0.55 -16.05 30.84
N LEU A 20 -1.34 -16.36 29.81
CA LEU A 20 -0.84 -16.23 28.45
C LEU A 20 -1.05 -14.78 28.04
N SER A 21 -0.14 -13.91 28.49
CA SER A 21 0.14 -12.68 27.77
C SER A 21 0.83 -13.09 26.47
N CYS A 22 0.05 -13.66 25.55
CA CYS A 22 0.46 -13.71 24.16
C CYS A 22 0.44 -12.24 23.73
N SER A 23 1.63 -11.65 23.61
CA SER A 23 1.77 -10.43 22.83
C SER A 23 1.15 -10.75 21.48
N ILE A 24 -0.01 -10.17 21.22
CA ILE A 24 -0.58 -10.10 19.88
C ILE A 24 0.41 -9.24 19.10
N GLY A 25 1.46 -9.91 18.62
CA GLY A 25 2.40 -9.38 17.66
C GLY A 25 1.65 -9.32 16.34
N ASP A 26 1.00 -8.18 16.14
CA ASP A 26 0.77 -7.58 14.84
C ASP A 26 0.18 -8.52 13.77
N GLU A 27 -1.02 -9.03 14.04
CA GLU A 27 -1.83 -9.77 13.05
C GLU A 27 -2.21 -8.89 11.84
N ASN A 28 -2.04 -7.56 11.98
CA ASN A 28 -2.39 -6.56 10.97
C ASN A 28 -1.20 -6.07 10.12
N ALA A 29 0.06 -6.39 10.48
CA ALA A 29 1.24 -5.92 9.74
C ALA A 29 1.67 -6.84 8.57
N LYS A 30 0.90 -7.88 8.23
CA LYS A 30 1.39 -8.98 7.39
C LYS A 30 1.13 -8.88 5.88
N ILE A 31 0.41 -7.87 5.38
CA ILE A 31 -0.01 -7.86 3.96
C ILE A 31 0.69 -6.78 3.10
N ILE A 32 1.52 -5.91 3.68
CA ILE A 32 2.30 -4.95 2.87
C ILE A 32 3.63 -5.54 2.38
N SER A 33 4.25 -6.41 3.17
CA SER A 33 5.55 -7.01 2.82
C SER A 33 5.55 -7.87 1.55
N ILE A 34 4.37 -8.32 1.08
CA ILE A 34 4.26 -9.03 -0.20
C ILE A 34 4.61 -8.12 -1.39
N TYR A 35 4.43 -6.81 -1.23
CA TYR A 35 4.74 -5.81 -2.24
C TYR A 35 6.17 -5.26 -2.12
N GLU A 36 6.85 -5.49 -0.99
CA GLU A 36 8.24 -5.08 -0.76
C GLU A 36 9.16 -5.54 -1.90
N GLY A 37 9.96 -4.62 -2.43
CA GLY A 37 10.92 -4.91 -3.49
C GLY A 37 10.96 -3.84 -4.56
N SER A 38 11.76 -4.12 -5.59
CA SER A 38 11.92 -3.24 -6.75
C SER A 38 10.89 -3.60 -7.82
N TRP A 39 10.37 -2.57 -8.47
CA TRP A 39 9.36 -2.66 -9.52
C TRP A 39 9.78 -1.78 -10.68
N SER A 40 9.44 -2.17 -11.91
CA SER A 40 9.61 -1.28 -13.06
C SER A 40 8.52 -1.50 -14.10
N GLY A 41 8.37 -0.52 -14.97
CA GLY A 41 7.38 -0.59 -16.03
C GLY A 41 7.35 0.67 -16.87
N THR A 42 6.21 0.86 -17.52
CA THR A 42 5.98 1.99 -18.42
C THR A 42 4.69 2.71 -18.09
N TYR A 43 4.62 3.99 -18.46
CA TYR A 43 3.39 4.75 -18.56
C TYR A 43 3.19 5.24 -19.98
N THR A 44 1.93 5.39 -20.35
CA THR A 44 1.48 5.81 -21.67
C THR A 44 0.45 6.92 -21.49
N GLY A 45 0.40 7.83 -22.45
CA GLY A 45 -0.54 8.93 -22.51
C GLY A 45 -0.49 9.55 -23.89
N THR A 46 -1.50 10.34 -24.25
CA THR A 46 -1.55 10.97 -25.59
C THR A 46 -0.50 12.06 -25.78
N LYS A 47 -0.01 12.65 -24.68
CA LYS A 47 0.92 13.78 -24.66
C LYS A 47 2.27 13.48 -23.99
N ASP A 48 2.37 12.38 -23.22
CA ASP A 48 3.63 11.92 -22.62
C ASP A 48 3.60 10.40 -22.42
N ASN A 49 4.78 9.79 -22.42
CA ASN A 49 5.00 8.37 -22.17
C ASN A 49 6.44 8.14 -21.71
N GLY A 50 6.69 7.01 -21.06
CA GLY A 50 8.04 6.64 -20.67
C GLY A 50 8.12 5.51 -19.67
N ASP A 51 9.27 5.43 -19.01
CA ASP A 51 9.60 4.37 -18.05
C ASP A 51 9.45 4.86 -16.62
N TRP A 52 9.35 3.90 -15.70
CA TRP A 52 9.44 4.17 -14.27
C TRP A 52 10.12 3.01 -13.54
N GLU A 53 10.72 3.35 -12.40
CA GLU A 53 11.34 2.42 -11.46
C GLU A 53 10.91 2.81 -10.04
N LEU A 54 10.44 1.85 -9.25
CA LEU A 54 9.96 2.06 -7.88
C LEU A 54 10.59 1.06 -6.92
N GLN A 55 10.73 1.48 -5.68
CA GLN A 55 11.09 0.67 -4.54
C GLN A 55 9.98 0.77 -3.50
N VAL A 56 9.43 -0.37 -3.10
CA VAL A 56 8.48 -0.52 -1.99
C VAL A 56 9.24 -1.01 -0.77
N ASP A 57 9.12 -0.33 0.36
CA ASP A 57 9.66 -0.79 1.64
C ASP A 57 8.65 -1.69 2.40
N LYS A 58 9.07 -2.20 3.56
CA LYS A 58 8.25 -3.13 4.36
C LYS A 58 7.03 -2.45 5.01
N GLU A 59 7.04 -1.12 5.13
CA GLU A 59 5.92 -0.30 5.60
C GLU A 59 4.97 0.11 4.46
N GLY A 60 5.35 -0.14 3.20
CA GLY A 60 4.55 0.16 2.03
C GLY A 60 4.80 1.55 1.47
N ASN A 61 5.84 2.25 1.94
CA ASN A 61 6.26 3.50 1.33
C ASN A 61 6.90 3.20 -0.03
N ILE A 62 6.57 4.05 -1.00
CA ILE A 62 7.07 3.97 -2.37
C ILE A 62 8.02 5.13 -2.60
N THR A 63 9.19 4.82 -3.15
CA THR A 63 10.13 5.82 -3.69
C THR A 63 10.59 5.40 -5.07
N GLY A 64 11.03 6.33 -5.92
CA GLY A 64 11.55 5.96 -7.23
C GLY A 64 11.68 7.12 -8.19
N ILE A 65 11.61 6.81 -9.48
CA ILE A 65 11.67 7.77 -10.57
C ILE A 65 10.72 7.43 -11.73
N THR A 66 10.29 8.46 -12.44
CA THR A 66 9.75 8.34 -13.81
C THR A 66 10.69 9.03 -14.78
N LYS A 67 10.86 8.47 -15.98
CA LYS A 67 11.60 9.06 -17.09
C LYS A 67 10.66 9.31 -18.27
N SER A 68 10.48 10.57 -18.66
CA SER A 68 9.70 10.95 -19.85
C SER A 68 10.53 10.77 -21.12
N TYR A 69 9.91 10.21 -22.16
CA TYR A 69 10.50 10.11 -23.49
C TYR A 69 10.20 11.34 -24.35
N VAL A 70 9.16 12.10 -24.02
CA VAL A 70 8.79 13.32 -24.76
C VAL A 70 9.60 14.52 -24.28
N ASN A 71 9.76 14.65 -22.97
CA ASN A 71 10.45 15.77 -22.34
C ASN A 71 11.90 15.46 -21.95
N GLU A 72 12.34 14.21 -22.13
CA GLU A 72 13.67 13.67 -21.73
C GLU A 72 14.01 13.91 -20.24
N GLY A 73 13.00 14.17 -19.41
CA GLY A 73 13.15 14.53 -17.99
C GLY A 73 13.05 13.32 -17.06
N ILE A 74 13.73 13.41 -15.91
CA ILE A 74 13.59 12.47 -14.79
C ILE A 74 12.91 13.20 -13.64
N SER A 75 11.86 12.59 -13.09
CA SER A 75 11.12 13.10 -11.95
C SER A 75 11.15 12.09 -10.81
N LYS A 76 11.33 12.57 -9.58
CA LYS A 76 11.26 11.74 -8.38
C LYS A 76 9.83 11.32 -8.13
N VAL A 77 9.70 10.13 -7.56
CA VAL A 77 8.44 9.49 -7.22
C VAL A 77 8.37 9.20 -5.72
N GLU A 78 7.24 9.54 -5.11
CA GLU A 78 6.93 9.25 -3.71
C GLU A 78 5.46 8.83 -3.57
N GLY A 79 5.18 7.86 -2.70
CA GLY A 79 3.81 7.36 -2.52
C GLY A 79 3.69 6.25 -1.48
N SER A 80 2.58 5.53 -1.53
CA SER A 80 2.31 4.39 -0.65
C SER A 80 1.46 3.32 -1.33
N VAL A 81 1.63 2.07 -0.90
CA VAL A 81 0.73 0.95 -1.20
C VAL A 81 0.08 0.46 0.08
N TYR A 82 -1.22 0.15 -0.01
CA TYR A 82 -2.02 -0.35 1.09
C TYR A 82 -2.10 -1.89 1.07
N SER A 83 -2.55 -2.46 2.17
CA SER A 83 -2.65 -3.92 2.35
C SER A 83 -3.59 -4.61 1.36
N ASN A 84 -4.50 -3.88 0.71
CA ASN A 84 -5.38 -4.40 -0.33
C ASN A 84 -4.77 -4.33 -1.74
N GLY A 85 -3.56 -3.80 -1.89
CA GLY A 85 -2.88 -3.62 -3.16
C GLY A 85 -3.12 -2.26 -3.82
N ASP A 86 -4.08 -1.47 -3.34
CA ASP A 86 -4.28 -0.10 -3.85
C ASP A 86 -3.04 0.73 -3.56
N LEU A 87 -2.63 1.56 -4.51
CA LEU A 87 -1.49 2.44 -4.34
C LEU A 87 -1.79 3.84 -4.87
N TYR A 88 -1.13 4.81 -4.23
CA TYR A 88 -1.14 6.21 -4.63
C TYR A 88 0.29 6.71 -4.70
N VAL A 89 0.63 7.31 -5.83
CA VAL A 89 1.99 7.73 -6.13
C VAL A 89 1.97 9.10 -6.79
N SER A 90 2.90 9.97 -6.39
CA SER A 90 3.10 11.29 -7.00
C SER A 90 4.48 11.36 -7.65
N SER A 91 4.58 12.01 -8.81
CA SER A 91 5.84 12.27 -9.51
C SER A 91 6.01 13.77 -9.75
N GLY A 92 7.20 14.32 -9.49
CA GLY A 92 7.51 15.73 -9.75
C GLY A 92 7.21 16.66 -8.57
N THR A 93 6.82 17.90 -8.84
CA THR A 93 6.58 18.93 -7.82
C THR A 93 5.08 19.19 -7.61
N THR A 94 4.73 19.90 -6.53
CA THR A 94 3.33 20.25 -6.24
C THR A 94 2.66 21.12 -7.31
N SER A 95 3.45 21.82 -8.14
CA SER A 95 2.97 22.77 -9.16
C SER A 95 2.97 22.23 -10.59
N GLY A 96 3.44 21.00 -10.81
CA GLY A 96 3.51 20.40 -12.15
C GLY A 96 3.67 18.89 -12.13
N GLY A 97 3.36 18.26 -11.00
CA GLY A 97 3.50 16.84 -10.78
C GLY A 97 2.31 16.03 -11.28
N SER A 98 2.55 14.76 -11.51
CA SER A 98 1.55 13.79 -11.92
C SER A 98 1.17 12.91 -10.74
N VAL A 99 -0.10 12.51 -10.69
CA VAL A 99 -0.63 11.54 -9.73
C VAL A 99 -0.89 10.23 -10.46
N PHE A 100 -0.38 9.14 -9.91
CA PHE A 100 -0.55 7.77 -10.36
C PHE A 100 -1.37 7.02 -9.32
N ILE A 101 -2.48 6.43 -9.75
CA ILE A 101 -3.33 5.56 -8.93
C ILE A 101 -3.34 4.19 -9.58
N GLY A 102 -3.23 3.14 -8.80
CA GLY A 102 -3.24 1.79 -9.34
C GLY A 102 -3.42 0.71 -8.28
N GLU A 103 -3.28 -0.53 -8.73
CA GLU A 103 -3.44 -1.73 -7.91
C GLU A 103 -2.28 -2.70 -8.18
N MET A 104 -1.66 -3.19 -7.11
CA MET A 104 -0.69 -4.28 -7.13
C MET A 104 -1.38 -5.62 -6.87
N SER A 105 -1.28 -6.54 -7.83
CA SER A 105 -1.80 -7.91 -7.73
C SER A 105 -0.73 -8.91 -8.11
N GLY A 106 -0.16 -9.59 -7.10
CA GLY A 106 0.95 -10.52 -7.29
C GLY A 106 2.22 -9.79 -7.74
N ASN A 107 2.73 -10.11 -8.92
CA ASN A 107 3.92 -9.49 -9.50
C ASN A 107 3.60 -8.44 -10.57
N ILE A 108 2.33 -8.02 -10.69
CA ILE A 108 1.87 -7.07 -11.70
C ILE A 108 1.29 -5.85 -11.00
N VAL A 109 1.58 -4.68 -11.53
CA VAL A 109 0.94 -3.42 -11.15
C VAL A 109 0.37 -2.74 -12.38
N LYS A 110 -0.79 -2.11 -12.25
CA LYS A 110 -1.43 -1.34 -13.31
C LYS A 110 -2.29 -0.22 -12.74
N GLY A 111 -2.54 0.80 -13.53
CA GLY A 111 -3.50 1.84 -13.20
C GLY A 111 -3.48 3.00 -14.17
N SER A 112 -4.00 4.13 -13.71
CA SER A 112 -4.11 5.37 -14.47
C SER A 112 -3.27 6.47 -13.83
N TRP A 113 -2.92 7.48 -14.61
CA TRP A 113 -2.24 8.68 -14.13
C TRP A 113 -2.83 9.95 -14.73
N VAL A 114 -2.66 11.06 -14.01
CA VAL A 114 -3.12 12.39 -14.41
C VAL A 114 -2.12 13.47 -14.00
N ASN A 115 -1.96 14.48 -14.84
CA ASN A 115 -1.37 15.76 -14.51
C ASN A 115 -2.41 16.84 -14.79
N GLU A 116 -2.99 17.40 -13.73
CA GLU A 116 -4.10 18.37 -13.86
C GLU A 116 -3.64 19.72 -14.42
N VAL A 117 -2.37 20.07 -14.23
CA VAL A 117 -1.81 21.36 -14.68
C VAL A 117 -1.61 21.36 -16.19
N GLU A 118 -1.06 20.27 -16.73
CA GLU A 118 -0.75 20.13 -18.16
C GLU A 118 -1.89 19.47 -18.95
N ASP A 119 -2.97 19.03 -18.28
CA ASP A 119 -4.07 18.25 -18.88
C ASP A 119 -3.54 16.98 -19.57
N PHE A 120 -2.65 16.26 -18.88
CA PHE A 120 -2.10 14.98 -19.36
C PHE A 120 -2.74 13.84 -18.58
N SER A 121 -2.96 12.72 -19.23
CA SER A 121 -3.42 11.49 -18.57
C SER A 121 -3.10 10.27 -19.40
N GLY A 122 -3.19 9.11 -18.76
CA GLY A 122 -3.19 7.82 -19.44
C GLY A 122 -3.02 6.66 -18.47
N GLU A 123 -2.46 5.57 -18.97
CA GLU A 123 -2.38 4.29 -18.25
C GLU A 123 -0.92 3.90 -18.01
N TRP A 124 -0.67 3.14 -16.95
CA TRP A 124 0.65 2.62 -16.62
C TRP A 124 0.56 1.18 -16.17
N THR A 125 1.62 0.42 -16.44
CA THR A 125 1.74 -0.98 -16.06
C THR A 125 3.18 -1.30 -15.71
N GLY A 126 3.40 -2.34 -14.91
CA GLY A 126 4.74 -2.83 -14.64
C GLY A 126 4.74 -4.13 -13.87
N ASN A 127 5.95 -4.59 -13.55
CA ASN A 127 6.18 -5.87 -12.92
C ASN A 127 7.16 -5.74 -11.75
N LYS A 128 7.00 -6.64 -10.79
CA LYS A 128 7.98 -6.85 -9.73
C LYS A 128 9.25 -7.43 -10.35
N LEU A 129 10.40 -6.83 -10.05
CA LEU A 129 11.68 -7.34 -10.50
C LEU A 129 12.04 -8.58 -9.65
N SER A 130 12.35 -9.68 -10.33
CA SER A 130 12.86 -10.87 -9.65
C SER A 130 14.21 -10.56 -9.02
N LYS A 131 14.39 -10.98 -7.75
CA LYS A 131 15.69 -10.97 -7.09
C LYS A 131 16.66 -11.96 -7.74
#